data_AF-A0A9Q8YDF5-F1
#
_entry.id   AF-A0A9Q8YDF5-F1
#
_cell.length_a   1.000
_cell.length_b   1.000
_cell.length_c   1.000
_cell.angle_alpha   90.00
_cell.angle_beta   90.00
_cell.angle_gamma   90.00
#
_symmetry.space_group_name_H-M   'P 1'
#
loop_
_entity.id
_entity.type
_entity.pdbx_description
1 polymer ?
#
loop_
_entity_poly.entity_id
_entity_poly.type
_entity_poly.pdbx_seq_one_letter_code
_entity_poly.pdbx_strand_id
1 'polypeptide(L)'
;MNVVFVGPTLPDARNAADKSVLILPPAVQGDVLRAVEGGATAIGLIDGNFENVAPVWHKEILYALSLGVQVFGAASMGALRAVECAPFGMVGIGEIYRQYAEGARVDDADVALIHGPAELGYLPLTLPLVNVDATLKRLSQTQALDPALIASMGATASAMFYKERNWAGIVARVALPAGTDPARLTALLASEYVDQKGIDARHLLDALRHAPTQRTVASQGWKFNSTSMWKRLFGQPDASS
;
A
#
# COMPACT_ATOMS: atom_id res chain seq x y z
N MET A 1 -8.28 1.08 20.71
CA MET A 1 -8.72 0.09 19.69
C MET A 1 -7.75 0.17 18.52
N ASN A 2 -7.38 -0.97 17.92
CA ASN A 2 -6.50 -0.98 16.75
C ASN A 2 -7.33 -1.08 15.49
N VAL A 3 -6.98 -0.31 14.47
CA VAL A 3 -7.71 -0.22 13.21
C VAL A 3 -6.76 -0.49 12.05
N VAL A 4 -7.20 -1.19 11.01
CA VAL A 4 -6.43 -1.37 9.77
C VAL A 4 -7.29 -1.09 8.54
N PHE A 5 -6.77 -0.32 7.60
CA PHE A 5 -7.39 -0.02 6.30
C PHE A 5 -6.75 -0.88 5.22
N VAL A 6 -7.51 -1.83 4.67
CA VAL A 6 -6.99 -2.83 3.72
C VAL A 6 -8.11 -3.31 2.78
N GLY A 7 -7.75 -3.62 1.54
CA GLY A 7 -8.64 -4.22 0.55
C GLY A 7 -7.86 -5.17 -0.34
N PRO A 8 -7.53 -4.78 -1.58
CA PRO A 8 -6.99 -5.72 -2.59
C PRO A 8 -5.62 -6.28 -2.24
N THR A 9 -4.84 -5.63 -1.37
CA THR A 9 -3.52 -6.12 -0.97
C THR A 9 -3.62 -7.38 -0.10
N LEU A 10 -4.70 -7.52 0.69
CA LEU A 10 -4.91 -8.69 1.53
C LEU A 10 -6.42 -8.99 1.61
N PRO A 11 -7.01 -9.60 0.57
CA PRO A 11 -8.45 -9.88 0.53
C PRO A 11 -8.96 -10.76 1.68
N ASP A 12 -8.07 -11.60 2.23
CA ASP A 12 -8.32 -12.48 3.37
C ASP A 12 -7.95 -11.83 4.72
N ALA A 13 -7.77 -10.51 4.79
CA ALA A 13 -7.34 -9.81 6.00
C ALA A 13 -8.20 -10.16 7.24
N ARG A 14 -9.51 -10.40 7.06
CA ARG A 14 -10.42 -10.83 8.15
C ARG A 14 -10.04 -12.16 8.80
N ASN A 15 -9.41 -13.05 8.03
CA ASN A 15 -8.91 -14.32 8.53
C ASN A 15 -7.48 -14.20 9.09
N ALA A 16 -6.71 -13.24 8.58
CA ALA A 16 -5.31 -13.03 8.96
C ALA A 16 -5.13 -12.15 10.21
N ALA A 17 -6.06 -11.23 10.48
CA ALA A 17 -5.98 -10.32 11.61
C ALA A 17 -6.53 -10.93 12.91
N ASP A 18 -5.99 -10.46 14.04
CA ASP A 18 -6.54 -10.74 15.36
C ASP A 18 -7.95 -10.14 15.50
N LYS A 19 -8.85 -10.80 16.25
CA LYS A 19 -10.20 -10.30 16.54
C LYS A 19 -10.23 -8.93 17.21
N SER A 20 -9.13 -8.51 17.82
CA SER A 20 -8.94 -7.20 18.46
C SER A 20 -8.65 -6.06 17.47
N VAL A 21 -8.39 -6.36 16.19
CA VAL A 21 -8.14 -5.37 15.14
C VAL A 21 -9.41 -5.15 14.32
N LEU A 22 -9.89 -3.91 14.28
CA LEU A 22 -10.99 -3.52 13.41
C LEU A 22 -10.49 -3.36 11.98
N ILE A 23 -11.00 -4.20 11.07
CA ILE A 23 -10.69 -4.11 9.64
C ILE A 23 -11.69 -3.21 8.93
N LEU A 24 -11.17 -2.19 8.28
CA LEU A 24 -11.89 -1.20 7.49
C LEU A 24 -11.50 -1.31 6.00
N PRO A 25 -12.37 -0.83 5.08
CA PRO A 25 -12.06 -0.80 3.65
C PRO A 25 -10.80 0.03 3.33
N PRO A 26 -10.28 0.01 2.08
CA PRO A 26 -9.23 0.94 1.67
C PRO A 26 -9.58 2.39 2.03
N ALA A 27 -8.64 3.09 2.67
CA ALA A 27 -8.89 4.43 3.19
C ALA A 27 -9.14 5.46 2.09
N VAL A 28 -10.10 6.35 2.34
CA VAL A 28 -10.28 7.61 1.61
C VAL A 28 -10.13 8.80 2.55
N GLN A 29 -10.17 10.01 1.99
CA GLN A 29 -10.17 11.24 2.79
C GLN A 29 -11.27 11.20 3.88
N GLY A 30 -10.88 11.49 5.12
CA GLY A 30 -11.73 11.53 6.31
C GLY A 30 -11.78 10.23 7.09
N ASP A 31 -11.34 9.09 6.53
CA ASP A 31 -11.40 7.80 7.23
C ASP A 31 -10.45 7.72 8.42
N VAL A 32 -9.21 8.22 8.25
CA VAL A 32 -8.22 8.23 9.34
C VAL A 32 -8.72 9.15 10.46
N LEU A 33 -9.29 10.30 10.12
CA LEU A 33 -9.93 11.17 11.10
C LEU A 33 -11.04 10.44 11.87
N ARG A 34 -11.99 9.80 11.17
CA ARG A 34 -13.08 9.05 11.81
C ARG A 34 -12.58 7.94 12.73
N ALA A 35 -11.51 7.23 12.34
CA ALA A 35 -10.90 6.22 13.19
C ALA A 35 -10.32 6.83 14.49
N VAL A 36 -9.66 7.98 14.38
CA VAL A 36 -9.15 8.73 15.54
C VAL A 36 -10.30 9.17 16.46
N GLU A 37 -11.38 9.73 15.91
CA GLU A 37 -12.56 10.13 16.70
C GLU A 37 -13.26 8.92 17.34
N GLY A 38 -13.25 7.77 16.66
CA GLY A 38 -13.73 6.48 17.18
C GLY A 38 -12.83 5.84 18.24
N GLY A 39 -11.80 6.53 18.73
CA GLY A 39 -10.94 6.04 19.82
C GLY A 39 -9.82 5.09 19.37
N ALA A 40 -9.39 5.17 18.11
CA ALA A 40 -8.21 4.43 17.66
C ALA A 40 -6.99 4.80 18.51
N THR A 41 -6.21 3.80 18.89
CA THR A 41 -4.94 3.92 19.63
C THR A 41 -3.77 3.59 18.71
N ALA A 42 -4.00 2.69 17.75
CA ALA A 42 -3.11 2.44 16.64
C ALA A 42 -3.89 2.30 15.33
N ILE A 43 -3.31 2.75 14.22
CA ILE A 43 -3.86 2.68 12.88
C ILE A 43 -2.82 2.08 11.94
N GLY A 44 -3.18 1.03 11.22
CA GLY A 44 -2.43 0.52 10.08
C GLY A 44 -3.07 0.97 8.78
N LEU A 45 -2.28 1.62 7.92
CA LEU A 45 -2.68 1.99 6.58
C LEU A 45 -1.97 1.07 5.58
N ILE A 46 -2.74 0.25 4.86
CA ILE A 46 -2.21 -0.61 3.80
C ILE A 46 -2.70 -0.06 2.46
N ASP A 47 -4.01 -0.09 2.24
CA ASP A 47 -4.64 0.33 1.00
C ASP A 47 -5.41 1.64 1.17
N GLY A 48 -5.49 2.39 0.07
CA GLY A 48 -6.37 3.55 -0.08
C GLY A 48 -6.94 3.62 -1.48
N ASN A 49 -8.10 4.26 -1.63
CA ASN A 49 -8.72 4.48 -2.94
C ASN A 49 -8.29 5.83 -3.52
N PHE A 50 -8.27 5.93 -4.85
CA PHE A 50 -7.88 7.13 -5.59
C PHE A 50 -8.66 7.22 -6.92
N GLU A 51 -8.32 8.21 -7.75
CA GLU A 51 -9.00 8.60 -9.01
C GLU A 51 -10.42 9.15 -8.83
N ASN A 52 -11.35 8.32 -8.38
CA ASN A 52 -12.79 8.68 -8.28
C ASN A 52 -13.16 9.29 -6.93
N VAL A 53 -12.24 9.21 -5.97
CA VAL A 53 -12.39 9.70 -4.61
C VAL A 53 -11.09 10.36 -4.17
N ALA A 54 -11.18 11.31 -3.25
CA ALA A 54 -10.01 11.93 -2.68
C ALA A 54 -9.24 10.88 -1.83
N PRO A 55 -7.94 10.65 -2.11
CA PRO A 55 -7.14 9.71 -1.35
C PRO A 55 -6.92 10.20 0.09
N VAL A 56 -6.54 9.29 0.96
CA VAL A 56 -6.21 9.61 2.36
C VAL A 56 -5.20 10.76 2.43
N TRP A 57 -5.55 11.77 3.20
CA TRP A 57 -4.75 12.98 3.26
C TRP A 57 -3.68 12.86 4.34
N HIS A 58 -2.43 13.19 4.01
CA HIS A 58 -1.32 13.22 4.97
C HIS A 58 -1.65 14.05 6.24
N LYS A 59 -2.51 15.07 6.17
CA LYS A 59 -2.91 15.83 7.37
C LYS A 59 -3.72 15.03 8.37
N GLU A 60 -4.51 14.05 7.93
CA GLU A 60 -5.23 13.17 8.85
C GLU A 60 -4.27 12.29 9.64
N ILE A 61 -3.19 11.86 8.98
CA ILE A 61 -2.11 11.09 9.59
C ILE A 61 -1.36 11.96 10.61
N LEU A 62 -0.98 13.19 10.23
CA LEU A 62 -0.36 14.12 11.17
C LEU A 62 -1.29 14.42 12.35
N TYR A 63 -2.57 14.62 12.12
CA TYR A 63 -3.53 14.82 13.21
C TYR A 63 -3.56 13.62 14.17
N ALA A 64 -3.63 12.39 13.65
CA ALA A 64 -3.58 11.17 14.45
C ALA A 64 -2.30 11.12 15.32
N LEU A 65 -1.14 11.35 14.71
CA LEU A 65 0.17 11.38 15.39
C LEU A 65 0.23 12.47 16.47
N SER A 66 -0.36 13.63 16.23
CA SER A 66 -0.39 14.74 17.19
C SER A 66 -1.21 14.42 18.45
N LEU A 67 -2.17 13.49 18.34
CA LEU A 67 -2.96 12.98 19.46
C LEU A 67 -2.37 11.73 20.11
N GLY A 68 -1.16 11.33 19.71
CA GLY A 68 -0.47 10.14 20.25
C GLY A 68 -1.02 8.81 19.74
N VAL A 69 -1.76 8.81 18.62
CA VAL A 69 -2.12 7.57 17.91
C VAL A 69 -0.89 7.07 17.17
N GLN A 70 -0.55 5.79 17.32
CA GLN A 70 0.50 5.19 16.51
C GLN A 70 -0.02 4.91 15.11
N VAL A 71 0.70 5.36 14.08
CA VAL A 71 0.31 5.14 12.69
C VAL A 71 1.40 4.36 11.98
N PHE A 72 1.03 3.23 11.40
CA PHE A 72 1.88 2.36 10.61
C PHE A 72 1.44 2.40 9.14
N GLY A 73 2.40 2.35 8.21
CA GLY A 73 2.10 2.29 6.78
C GLY A 73 2.95 1.26 6.04
N ALA A 74 2.33 0.51 5.13
CA ALA A 74 3.00 -0.54 4.36
C ALA A 74 2.36 -0.78 2.98
N ALA A 75 3.04 -1.57 2.17
CA ALA A 75 2.58 -2.28 0.96
C ALA A 75 2.02 -1.48 -0.23
N SER A 76 1.12 -0.53 -0.01
CA SER A 76 0.46 0.24 -1.07
C SER A 76 0.48 1.73 -0.76
N MET A 77 -0.69 2.39 -0.78
CA MET A 77 -0.80 3.81 -0.43
C MET A 77 -0.25 4.10 0.97
N GLY A 78 -0.33 3.12 1.88
CA GLY A 78 0.27 3.21 3.20
C GLY A 78 1.78 3.39 3.20
N ALA A 79 2.52 2.69 2.32
CA ALA A 79 3.96 2.86 2.20
C ALA A 79 4.33 4.27 1.72
N LEU A 80 3.61 4.81 0.72
CA LEU A 80 3.80 6.17 0.21
C LEU A 80 3.61 7.21 1.32
N ARG A 81 2.48 7.12 2.03
CA ARG A 81 2.18 8.02 3.15
C ARG A 81 3.17 7.88 4.30
N ALA A 82 3.68 6.67 4.56
CA ALA A 82 4.71 6.45 5.56
C ALA A 82 6.00 7.18 5.22
N VAL A 83 6.45 7.18 3.96
CA VAL A 83 7.65 7.93 3.56
C VAL A 83 7.46 9.43 3.80
N GLU A 84 6.32 9.97 3.38
CA GLU A 84 6.01 11.40 3.55
C GLU A 84 5.85 11.81 5.02
N CYS A 85 5.31 10.91 5.86
CA CYS A 85 4.96 11.19 7.25
C CYS A 85 6.00 10.67 8.26
N ALA A 86 7.05 9.98 7.81
CA ALA A 86 8.11 9.46 8.66
C ALA A 86 8.80 10.55 9.51
N PRO A 87 9.11 11.76 8.98
CA PRO A 87 9.68 12.84 9.78
C PRO A 87 8.80 13.30 10.96
N PHE A 88 7.51 12.94 10.93
CA PHE A 88 6.52 13.33 11.94
C PHE A 88 6.15 12.17 12.88
N GLY A 89 6.72 10.99 12.68
CA GLY A 89 6.55 9.82 13.55
C GLY A 89 5.66 8.71 13.00
N MET A 90 5.22 8.76 11.74
CA MET A 90 4.61 7.59 11.10
C MET A 90 5.67 6.49 10.90
N VAL A 91 5.32 5.25 11.19
CA VAL A 91 6.24 4.11 11.07
C VAL A 91 5.98 3.38 9.76
N GLY A 92 6.94 3.41 8.85
CA GLY A 92 6.90 2.60 7.64
C GLY A 92 7.36 1.17 7.87
N ILE A 93 6.68 0.21 7.23
CA ILE A 93 6.94 -1.22 7.38
C ILE A 93 7.07 -1.87 6.01
N GLY A 94 8.04 -2.78 5.90
CA GLY A 94 8.18 -3.67 4.76
C GLY A 94 9.12 -3.18 3.67
N GLU A 95 9.31 -4.04 2.67
CA GLU A 95 10.26 -3.84 1.59
C GLU A 95 9.82 -2.70 0.65
N ILE A 96 8.52 -2.55 0.40
CA ILE A 96 7.99 -1.52 -0.49
C ILE A 96 8.19 -0.14 0.13
N TYR A 97 7.89 0.03 1.42
CA TYR A 97 8.21 1.27 2.15
C TYR A 97 9.70 1.59 2.06
N ARG A 98 10.56 0.60 2.31
CA ARG A 98 12.02 0.77 2.27
C ARG A 98 12.50 1.24 0.90
N GLN A 99 11.98 0.66 -0.18
CA GLN A 99 12.31 1.07 -1.55
C GLN A 99 11.94 2.53 -1.84
N TYR A 100 10.79 3.01 -1.38
CA TYR A 100 10.41 4.42 -1.52
C TYR A 100 11.25 5.33 -0.60
N ALA A 101 11.49 4.93 0.64
CA ALA A 101 12.27 5.71 1.61
C ALA A 101 13.73 5.91 1.16
N GLU A 102 14.30 4.90 0.50
CA GLU A 102 15.66 4.93 -0.06
C GLU A 102 15.71 5.57 -1.47
N GLY A 103 14.57 5.93 -2.06
CA GLY A 103 14.47 6.48 -3.41
C GLY A 103 14.75 5.48 -4.54
N ALA A 104 14.85 4.18 -4.22
CA ALA A 104 14.95 3.11 -5.22
C ALA A 104 13.66 2.95 -6.02
N ARG A 105 12.53 3.40 -5.47
CA ARG A 105 11.23 3.51 -6.11
C ARG A 105 10.66 4.91 -5.89
N VAL A 106 9.99 5.47 -6.91
CA VAL A 106 9.52 6.87 -6.89
C VAL A 106 8.08 7.01 -7.38
N ASP A 107 7.64 6.21 -8.36
CA ASP A 107 6.31 6.35 -8.95
C ASP A 107 5.22 5.71 -8.06
N ASP A 108 4.18 6.48 -7.73
CA ASP A 108 3.01 6.00 -6.99
C ASP A 108 2.26 4.89 -7.75
N ALA A 109 2.34 4.88 -9.09
CA ALA A 109 1.70 3.88 -9.94
C ALA A 109 2.30 2.47 -9.78
N ASP A 110 3.47 2.35 -9.16
CA ASP A 110 4.15 1.07 -8.98
C ASP A 110 3.42 0.15 -7.99
N VAL A 111 2.67 0.72 -7.05
CA VAL A 111 1.83 -0.02 -6.11
C VAL A 111 0.35 -0.08 -6.53
N ALA A 112 -0.01 0.69 -7.55
CA ALA A 112 -1.38 0.82 -8.04
C ALA A 112 -1.83 -0.44 -8.82
N LEU A 113 -3.12 -0.77 -8.67
CA LEU A 113 -3.80 -1.83 -9.42
C LEU A 113 -5.29 -1.51 -9.52
N ILE A 114 -5.98 -2.16 -10.44
CA ILE A 114 -7.45 -2.18 -10.50
C ILE A 114 -7.95 -3.40 -9.73
N HIS A 115 -9.02 -3.22 -8.97
CA HIS A 115 -9.68 -4.29 -8.23
C HIS A 115 -11.20 -4.24 -8.39
N GLY A 116 -11.86 -5.37 -8.15
CA GLY A 116 -13.30 -5.48 -8.04
C GLY A 116 -13.85 -4.74 -6.81
N PRO A 117 -15.17 -4.59 -6.71
CA PRO A 117 -15.79 -3.88 -5.60
C PRO A 117 -15.75 -4.71 -4.30
N ALA A 118 -16.20 -4.11 -3.20
CA ALA A 118 -16.15 -4.72 -1.87
C ALA A 118 -16.92 -6.04 -1.78
N GLU A 119 -18.02 -6.17 -2.53
CA GLU A 119 -18.87 -7.37 -2.60
C GLU A 119 -18.13 -8.58 -3.18
N LEU A 120 -17.07 -8.34 -3.97
CA LEU A 120 -16.16 -9.37 -4.49
C LEU A 120 -14.86 -9.47 -3.67
N GLY A 121 -14.83 -8.89 -2.46
CA GLY A 121 -13.66 -8.91 -1.59
C GLY A 121 -12.46 -8.14 -2.14
N TYR A 122 -12.69 -7.10 -2.95
CA TYR A 122 -11.62 -6.33 -3.60
C TYR A 122 -10.69 -7.17 -4.49
N LEU A 123 -11.24 -8.14 -5.22
CA LEU A 123 -10.49 -9.01 -6.13
C LEU A 123 -9.55 -8.21 -7.05
N PRO A 124 -8.21 -8.37 -6.96
CA PRO A 124 -7.28 -7.71 -7.87
C PRO A 124 -7.51 -8.15 -9.32
N LEU A 125 -7.69 -7.20 -10.24
CA LEU A 125 -7.91 -7.42 -11.67
C LEU A 125 -6.63 -7.16 -12.50
N THR A 126 -5.70 -6.38 -11.95
CA THR A 126 -4.40 -6.09 -12.58
C THR A 126 -3.25 -6.28 -11.60
N LEU A 127 -2.02 -6.28 -12.11
CA LEU A 127 -0.81 -6.46 -11.33
C LEU A 127 -0.19 -5.11 -10.92
N PRO A 128 0.17 -4.93 -9.64
CA PRO A 128 1.05 -3.85 -9.24
C PRO A 128 2.49 -4.17 -9.65
N LEU A 129 3.27 -3.15 -10.05
CA LEU A 129 4.63 -3.33 -10.55
C LEU A 129 5.55 -3.94 -9.49
N VAL A 130 5.38 -3.55 -8.22
CA VAL A 130 6.13 -4.13 -7.09
C VAL A 130 6.07 -5.65 -7.01
N ASN A 131 4.92 -6.26 -7.30
CA ASN A 131 4.77 -7.72 -7.29
C ASN A 131 5.35 -8.35 -8.57
N VAL A 132 5.28 -7.63 -9.69
CA VAL A 132 5.97 -8.05 -10.93
C VAL A 132 7.48 -8.10 -10.71
N ASP A 133 8.07 -7.03 -10.18
CA ASP A 133 9.50 -6.93 -9.90
C ASP A 133 9.96 -8.01 -8.91
N ALA A 134 9.18 -8.25 -7.86
CA ALA A 134 9.49 -9.30 -6.88
C ALA A 134 9.46 -10.70 -7.51
N THR A 135 8.48 -10.97 -8.38
CA THR A 135 8.37 -12.23 -9.13
C THR A 135 9.55 -12.43 -10.08
N LEU A 136 9.90 -11.40 -10.84
CA LEU A 136 11.03 -11.42 -11.77
C LEU A 136 12.37 -11.58 -11.06
N LYS A 137 12.55 -10.92 -9.91
CA LYS A 137 13.72 -11.07 -9.04
C LYS A 137 13.87 -12.51 -8.56
N ARG A 138 12.78 -13.15 -8.12
CA ARG A 138 12.78 -14.56 -7.71
C ARG A 138 13.21 -15.48 -8.86
N LEU A 139 12.62 -15.31 -10.05
CA LEU A 139 12.96 -16.10 -11.24
C LEU A 139 14.41 -15.91 -11.68
N SER A 140 14.98 -14.71 -11.48
CA SER A 140 16.40 -14.45 -11.71
C SER A 140 17.28 -15.18 -10.70
N GLN A 141 16.91 -15.18 -9.42
CA GLN A 141 17.68 -15.84 -8.36
C GLN A 141 17.68 -17.36 -8.48
N THR A 142 16.57 -17.95 -8.93
CA THR A 142 16.45 -19.39 -9.19
C THR A 142 16.98 -19.81 -10.55
N GLN A 143 17.46 -18.85 -11.36
CA GLN A 143 17.93 -19.07 -12.73
C GLN A 143 16.89 -19.78 -13.63
N ALA A 144 15.60 -19.60 -13.33
CA ALA A 144 14.50 -20.23 -14.05
C ALA A 144 14.27 -19.61 -15.44
N LEU A 145 14.70 -18.35 -15.62
CA LEU A 145 14.62 -17.63 -16.89
C LEU A 145 15.93 -16.90 -17.18
N ASP A 146 16.19 -16.69 -18.47
CA ASP A 146 17.33 -15.93 -18.94
C ASP A 146 17.29 -14.47 -18.43
N PRO A 147 18.42 -13.91 -17.94
CA PRO A 147 18.46 -12.55 -17.42
C PRO A 147 18.03 -11.46 -18.42
N ALA A 148 18.28 -11.64 -19.72
CA ALA A 148 17.88 -10.65 -20.72
C ALA A 148 16.36 -10.66 -20.94
N LEU A 149 15.73 -11.85 -20.90
CA LEU A 149 14.28 -11.96 -20.94
C LEU A 149 13.64 -11.34 -19.69
N ILE A 150 14.22 -11.57 -18.51
CA ILE A 150 13.77 -10.95 -17.24
C ILE A 150 13.82 -9.42 -17.34
N ALA A 151 14.95 -8.86 -17.79
CA ALA A 151 15.10 -7.42 -17.96
C ALA A 151 14.09 -6.84 -18.96
N SER A 152 13.85 -7.54 -20.08
CA SER A 152 12.87 -7.14 -21.09
C SER A 152 11.43 -7.15 -20.54
N MET A 153 11.06 -8.18 -19.77
CA MET A 153 9.75 -8.24 -19.11
C MET A 153 9.58 -7.14 -18.06
N GLY A 154 10.61 -6.85 -17.26
CA GLY A 154 10.59 -5.78 -16.27
C GLY A 154 10.40 -4.40 -16.92
N ALA A 155 11.18 -4.10 -17.97
CA ALA A 155 11.03 -2.86 -18.74
C ALA A 155 9.64 -2.73 -19.37
N THR A 156 9.12 -3.82 -19.93
CA THR A 156 7.77 -3.87 -20.52
C THR A 156 6.69 -3.62 -19.47
N ALA A 157 6.78 -4.27 -18.31
CA ALA A 157 5.81 -4.12 -17.22
C ALA A 157 5.81 -2.70 -16.64
N SER A 158 6.98 -2.08 -16.53
CA SER A 158 7.14 -0.69 -16.08
C SER A 158 6.54 0.31 -17.07
N ALA A 159 6.68 0.08 -18.39
CA ALA A 159 6.08 0.92 -19.42
C ALA A 159 4.55 0.74 -19.58
N MET A 160 3.98 -0.36 -19.05
CA MET A 160 2.54 -0.60 -19.11
C MET A 160 1.79 0.25 -18.07
N PHE A 161 0.70 0.88 -18.52
CA PHE A 161 -0.23 1.52 -17.60
C PHE A 161 -0.82 0.50 -16.62
N TYR A 162 -0.87 0.86 -15.34
CA TYR A 162 -1.20 -0.08 -14.26
C TYR A 162 -2.60 -0.72 -14.41
N LYS A 163 -3.52 -0.08 -15.16
CA LYS A 163 -4.87 -0.61 -15.47
C LYS A 163 -4.88 -1.73 -16.48
N GLU A 164 -3.78 -1.96 -17.18
CA GLU A 164 -3.67 -2.98 -18.22
C GLU A 164 -2.67 -4.08 -17.83
N ARG A 165 -1.90 -3.87 -16.76
CA ARG A 165 -0.77 -4.72 -16.38
C ARG A 165 -1.25 -6.12 -15.97
N ASN A 166 -0.90 -7.13 -16.77
CA ASN A 166 -1.14 -8.53 -16.50
C ASN A 166 -0.07 -9.38 -17.21
N TRP A 167 0.13 -10.63 -16.77
CA TRP A 167 1.20 -11.49 -17.31
C TRP A 167 1.09 -11.76 -18.81
N ALA A 168 -0.10 -12.07 -19.30
CA ALA A 168 -0.31 -12.31 -20.73
C ALA A 168 0.02 -11.05 -21.56
N GLY A 169 -0.36 -9.87 -21.07
CA GLY A 169 -0.07 -8.58 -21.69
C GLY A 169 1.43 -8.24 -21.72
N ILE A 170 2.18 -8.60 -20.66
CA ILE A 170 3.64 -8.45 -20.61
C ILE A 170 4.30 -9.40 -21.61
N VAL A 171 3.95 -10.69 -21.55
CA VAL A 171 4.52 -11.73 -22.43
C VAL A 171 4.24 -11.44 -23.91
N ALA A 172 3.07 -10.91 -24.25
CA ALA A 172 2.71 -10.55 -25.62
C ALA A 172 3.53 -9.38 -26.21
N ARG A 173 4.22 -8.59 -25.37
CA ARG A 173 4.96 -7.38 -25.77
C ARG A 173 6.49 -7.56 -25.73
N VAL A 174 6.99 -8.69 -25.24
CA VAL A 174 8.43 -8.99 -25.23
C VAL A 174 8.84 -9.85 -26.43
N ALA A 175 10.06 -9.67 -26.91
CA ALA A 175 10.66 -10.56 -27.90
C ALA A 175 11.04 -11.87 -27.22
N LEU A 176 10.35 -12.96 -27.57
CA LEU A 176 10.61 -14.27 -27.00
C LEU A 176 11.72 -15.01 -27.75
N PRO A 177 12.61 -15.75 -27.05
CA PRO A 177 13.55 -16.66 -27.70
C PRO A 177 12.84 -17.69 -28.59
N ALA A 178 13.54 -18.16 -29.64
CA ALA A 178 13.00 -19.17 -30.54
C ALA A 178 12.62 -20.45 -29.76
N GLY A 179 11.40 -20.94 -29.97
CA GLY A 179 10.88 -22.14 -29.30
C GLY A 179 10.27 -21.89 -27.91
N THR A 180 10.27 -20.66 -27.40
CA THR A 180 9.55 -20.31 -26.17
C THR A 180 8.04 -20.28 -26.42
N ASP A 181 7.29 -21.09 -25.68
CA ASP A 181 5.82 -21.06 -25.67
C ASP A 181 5.31 -19.93 -24.74
N PRO A 182 4.58 -18.91 -25.28
CA PRO A 182 4.02 -17.81 -24.49
C PRO A 182 3.08 -18.28 -23.37
N ALA A 183 2.28 -19.32 -23.62
CA ALA A 183 1.30 -19.81 -22.64
C ALA A 183 2.01 -20.46 -21.45
N ARG A 184 3.03 -21.28 -21.73
CA ARG A 184 3.88 -21.89 -20.69
C ARG A 184 4.64 -20.84 -19.88
N LEU A 185 5.17 -19.80 -20.52
CA LEU A 185 5.84 -18.70 -19.82
C LEU A 185 4.87 -17.94 -18.91
N THR A 186 3.66 -17.65 -19.39
CA THR A 186 2.62 -16.98 -18.61
C THR A 186 2.22 -17.82 -17.39
N ALA A 187 2.07 -19.14 -17.55
CA ALA A 187 1.77 -20.05 -16.46
C ALA A 187 2.89 -20.10 -15.41
N LEU A 188 4.15 -20.10 -15.86
CA LEU A 188 5.31 -20.03 -14.96
C LEU A 188 5.33 -18.74 -14.13
N LEU A 189 5.08 -17.59 -14.77
CA LEU A 189 5.01 -16.30 -14.07
C LEU A 189 3.89 -16.28 -13.02
N ALA A 190 2.76 -16.90 -13.33
CA ALA A 190 1.65 -17.04 -12.39
C ALA A 190 1.97 -18.00 -11.23
N SER A 191 2.65 -19.12 -11.49
CA SER A 191 2.99 -20.10 -10.44
C SER A 191 4.11 -19.62 -9.52
N GLU A 192 5.05 -18.83 -10.03
CA GLU A 192 6.17 -18.26 -9.26
C GLU A 192 5.83 -16.87 -8.69
N TYR A 193 4.56 -16.46 -8.73
CA TYR A 193 4.10 -15.15 -8.29
C TYR A 193 4.53 -14.85 -6.84
N VAL A 194 5.19 -13.70 -6.68
CA VAL A 194 5.55 -13.16 -5.36
C VAL A 194 4.64 -11.99 -5.03
N ASP A 195 3.75 -12.21 -4.05
CA ASP A 195 2.89 -11.16 -3.51
C ASP A 195 3.64 -10.32 -2.46
N GLN A 196 4.51 -9.43 -2.92
CA GLN A 196 5.28 -8.55 -2.04
C GLN A 196 4.37 -7.61 -1.23
N LYS A 197 3.30 -7.08 -1.84
CA LYS A 197 2.30 -6.28 -1.12
C LYS A 197 1.67 -7.06 0.04
N GLY A 198 1.25 -8.30 -0.20
CA GLY A 198 0.70 -9.16 0.85
C GLY A 198 1.72 -9.51 1.95
N ILE A 199 2.99 -9.71 1.62
CA ILE A 199 4.06 -9.93 2.60
C ILE A 199 4.19 -8.71 3.53
N ASP A 200 4.32 -7.51 2.95
CA ASP A 200 4.44 -6.26 3.70
C ASP A 200 3.19 -5.96 4.55
N ALA A 201 2.00 -6.24 4.02
CA ALA A 201 0.74 -6.11 4.74
C ALA A 201 0.68 -7.00 5.99
N ARG A 202 1.15 -8.25 5.90
CA ARG A 202 1.20 -9.17 7.05
C ARG A 202 2.18 -8.70 8.11
N HIS A 203 3.33 -8.12 7.73
CA HIS A 203 4.25 -7.50 8.69
C HIS A 203 3.60 -6.31 9.42
N LEU A 204 2.81 -5.50 8.72
CA LEU A 204 2.06 -4.40 9.34
C LEU A 204 0.99 -4.92 10.31
N LEU A 205 0.25 -5.98 9.96
CA LEU A 205 -0.69 -6.62 10.88
C LEU A 205 0.02 -7.15 12.13
N ASP A 206 1.21 -7.72 11.99
CA ASP A 206 2.00 -8.17 13.14
C ASP A 206 2.43 -7.02 14.05
N ALA A 207 2.91 -5.90 13.47
CA ALA A 207 3.24 -4.71 14.24
C ALA A 207 2.03 -4.15 15.01
N LEU A 208 0.84 -4.16 14.39
CA LEU A 208 -0.39 -3.73 15.06
C LEU A 208 -0.76 -4.60 16.26
N ARG A 209 -0.44 -5.90 16.28
CA ARG A 209 -0.70 -6.76 17.45
C ARG A 209 0.10 -6.34 18.69
N HIS A 210 1.27 -5.75 18.47
CA HIS A 210 2.18 -5.32 19.52
C HIS A 210 2.05 -3.82 19.83
N ALA A 211 1.14 -3.12 19.16
CA ALA A 211 0.94 -1.70 19.37
C ALA A 211 0.29 -1.42 20.74
N PRO A 212 0.63 -0.30 21.41
CA PRO A 212 0.06 0.08 22.69
C PRO A 212 -1.46 0.20 22.66
N THR A 213 -2.09 -0.18 23.77
CA THR A 213 -3.55 -0.09 23.97
C THR A 213 -4.00 1.30 24.41
N GLN A 214 -3.06 2.23 24.61
CA GLN A 214 -3.30 3.61 25.01
C GLN A 214 -2.53 4.56 24.10
N ARG A 215 -3.06 5.77 23.91
CA ARG A 215 -2.36 6.81 23.17
C ARG A 215 -1.19 7.33 24.00
N THR A 216 -0.06 7.49 23.35
CA THR A 216 1.14 8.04 23.99
C THR A 216 1.54 9.30 23.24
N VAL A 217 1.30 10.45 23.87
CA VAL A 217 1.77 11.72 23.33
C VAL A 217 3.24 11.86 23.67
N ALA A 218 4.12 11.47 22.75
CA ALA A 218 5.54 11.80 22.84
C ALA A 218 5.73 13.31 22.64
N SER A 219 6.80 13.88 23.22
CA SER A 219 7.22 15.24 22.89
C SER A 219 7.64 15.31 21.42
N GLN A 220 6.73 15.76 20.56
CA GLN A 220 6.99 15.89 19.13
C GLN A 220 7.90 17.11 18.89
N GLY A 221 8.89 16.97 18.02
CA GLY A 221 9.73 18.08 17.54
C GLY A 221 8.99 19.03 16.58
N TRP A 222 7.69 18.81 16.36
CA TRP A 222 6.84 19.53 15.43
C TRP A 222 5.45 19.79 16.04
N LYS A 223 4.71 20.74 15.47
CA LYS A 223 3.33 21.07 15.88
C LYS A 223 2.38 20.89 14.71
N PHE A 224 1.22 20.31 14.99
CA PHE A 224 0.15 20.20 14.01
C PHE A 224 -0.48 21.58 13.74
N ASN A 225 -0.44 22.01 12.48
CA ASN A 225 -1.02 23.28 12.06
C ASN A 225 -2.40 23.07 11.45
N SER A 226 -3.44 23.52 12.17
CA SER A 226 -4.83 23.50 11.70
C SER A 226 -5.06 24.56 10.63
N THR A 227 -4.84 24.18 9.37
CA THR A 227 -5.06 25.05 8.20
C THR A 227 -6.55 25.24 7.87
N SER A 228 -6.91 26.27 7.10
CA SER A 228 -8.31 26.53 6.69
C SER A 228 -9.01 25.32 6.04
N MET A 229 -8.36 24.62 5.09
CA MET A 229 -8.93 23.39 4.50
C MET A 229 -9.17 22.28 5.54
N TRP A 230 -8.35 22.20 6.58
CA TRP A 230 -8.53 21.26 7.68
C TRP A 230 -9.73 21.65 8.55
N LYS A 231 -9.87 22.94 8.90
CA LYS A 231 -11.02 23.43 9.66
C LYS A 231 -12.36 23.18 8.97
N ARG A 232 -12.41 23.31 7.64
CA ARG A 232 -13.60 22.99 6.83
C ARG A 232 -14.04 21.53 6.95
N LEU A 233 -13.11 20.58 7.06
CA LEU A 233 -13.43 19.17 7.31
C LEU A 233 -14.11 18.94 8.68
N PHE A 234 -13.80 19.78 9.67
CA PHE A 234 -14.44 19.76 11.00
C PHE A 234 -15.68 20.65 11.09
N GLY A 235 -16.09 21.31 10.02
CA GLY A 235 -17.17 22.31 10.06
C GLY A 235 -16.86 23.53 10.94
N GLN A 236 -15.58 23.80 11.25
CA GLN A 236 -15.17 24.94 12.06
C GLN A 236 -14.99 26.20 11.19
N PRO A 237 -15.52 27.36 11.59
CA PRO A 237 -15.33 28.60 10.83
C PRO A 237 -13.86 29.02 10.81
N ASP A 238 -13.44 29.64 9.70
CA ASP A 238 -12.11 30.23 9.59
C ASP A 238 -11.98 31.37 10.62
N ALA A 239 -10.85 31.46 11.33
CA ALA A 239 -10.58 32.47 12.37
C ALA A 239 -10.31 33.87 11.78
N SER A 240 -10.86 34.16 10.61
CA SER A 240 -10.69 35.38 9.84
C SER A 240 -12.00 35.71 9.13
N SER A 241 -13.03 35.98 9.93
CA SER A 241 -14.28 36.64 9.53
C SER A 241 -14.66 37.63 10.61
#